data_AF-A0A8T6FTE8-F1
#
_entry.id   AF-A0A8T6FTE8-F1
#
_cell.length_a   1.000
_cell.length_b   1.000
_cell.length_c   1.000
_cell.angle_alpha   90.00
_cell.angle_beta   90.00
_cell.angle_gamma   90.00
#
_symmetry.space_group_name_H-M   'P 1'
#
loop_
_entity.id
_entity.type
_entity.pdbx_description
1 polymer ?
#
loop_
_entity_poly.entity_id
_entity_poly.type
_entity_poly.pdbx_seq_one_letter_code
_entity_poly.pdbx_strand_id
1 'polypeptide(L)'
;MPSAGSPSPIERWLLANAPPEPLDSARGLYERMPRQRDGQLPFVDVPYDPRREQHWADAARITDYLAHAPPAHANRNPCVLDVGPGDGWPSLPLAAARPAAAGRGAGPAPRRVLTSSANAARRGLAHAPIA
;
A
#
# COMPACT_ATOMS: atom_id res chain seq x y z
N MET A 1 -3.12 34.93 11.46
CA MET A 1 -3.11 34.05 10.26
C MET A 1 -2.49 34.85 9.13
N PRO A 2 -1.50 34.32 8.39
CA PRO A 2 -0.94 35.06 7.26
C PRO A 2 -2.05 35.32 6.23
N SER A 3 -2.17 36.56 5.75
CA SER A 3 -3.11 36.90 4.67
C SER A 3 -2.70 36.13 3.43
N ALA A 4 -3.53 35.19 2.97
CA ALA A 4 -3.32 34.55 1.68
C ALA A 4 -3.22 35.66 0.62
N GLY A 5 -2.08 35.72 -0.09
CA GLY A 5 -1.90 36.66 -1.18
C GLY A 5 -2.98 36.48 -2.25
N SER A 6 -3.18 37.48 -3.10
CA SER A 6 -4.16 37.36 -4.19
C SER A 6 -3.84 36.13 -5.05
N PRO A 7 -4.84 35.30 -5.40
CA PRO A 7 -4.62 34.11 -6.21
C PRO A 7 -4.01 34.51 -7.56
N SER A 8 -3.03 33.75 -8.01
CA SER A 8 -2.39 33.86 -9.32
C SER A 8 -3.40 33.72 -10.47
N PRO A 9 -3.04 34.11 -11.72
CA PRO A 9 -3.92 33.94 -12.87
C PRO A 9 -4.41 32.50 -13.07
N ILE A 10 -3.55 31.50 -12.81
CA ILE A 10 -3.92 30.09 -12.93
C ILE A 10 -4.90 29.65 -11.84
N GLU A 11 -4.69 30.08 -10.58
CA GLU A 11 -5.62 29.77 -9.48
C GLU A 11 -6.99 30.39 -9.72
N ARG A 12 -7.06 31.63 -10.23
CA ARG A 12 -8.33 32.26 -10.59
C ARG A 12 -9.04 31.51 -11.71
N TRP A 13 -8.31 31.09 -12.74
CA TRP A 13 -8.87 30.29 -13.83
C TRP A 13 -9.42 28.95 -13.31
N LEU A 14 -8.67 28.25 -12.45
CA LEU A 14 -9.09 27.00 -11.83
C LEU A 14 -10.35 27.19 -10.98
N LEU A 15 -10.39 28.20 -10.11
CA LEU A 15 -11.55 28.47 -9.27
C LEU A 15 -12.82 28.78 -10.09
N ALA A 16 -12.67 29.37 -11.28
CA ALA A 16 -13.79 29.70 -12.17
C ALA A 16 -14.26 28.54 -13.06
N ASN A 17 -13.35 27.66 -13.49
CA ASN A 17 -13.62 26.63 -14.52
C ASN A 17 -13.56 25.19 -13.99
N ALA A 18 -12.91 24.97 -12.85
CA ALA A 18 -12.73 23.68 -12.20
C ALA A 18 -12.86 23.85 -10.67
N PRO A 19 -14.05 24.26 -10.18
CA PRO A 19 -14.24 24.57 -8.78
C PRO A 19 -13.92 23.33 -7.91
N PRO A 20 -13.13 23.48 -6.84
CA PRO A 20 -12.75 22.35 -5.99
C PRO A 20 -13.99 21.81 -5.27
N GLU A 21 -14.14 20.48 -5.29
CA GLU A 21 -15.16 19.79 -4.49
C GLU A 21 -14.66 19.60 -3.05
N PRO A 22 -15.47 19.94 -2.03
CA PRO A 22 -15.20 19.53 -0.66
C PRO A 22 -15.12 18.00 -0.58
N LEU A 23 -14.06 17.51 0.05
CA LEU A 23 -13.77 16.09 0.18
C LEU A 23 -13.05 15.84 1.50
N ASP A 24 -13.41 14.77 2.21
CA ASP A 24 -12.63 14.35 3.36
C ASP A 24 -11.30 13.71 2.91
N SER A 25 -10.27 13.85 3.74
CA SER A 25 -8.93 13.38 3.40
C SER A 25 -8.87 11.87 3.15
N ALA A 26 -9.69 11.08 3.84
CA ALA A 26 -9.71 9.62 3.68
C ALA A 26 -10.24 9.22 2.30
N ARG A 27 -11.37 9.78 1.85
CA ARG A 27 -11.90 9.55 0.50
C ARG A 27 -10.96 10.06 -0.58
N GLY A 28 -10.33 11.22 -0.37
CA GLY A 28 -9.33 11.76 -1.30
C GLY A 28 -8.13 10.83 -1.47
N LEU A 29 -7.50 10.46 -0.36
CA LEU A 29 -6.26 9.69 -0.37
C LEU A 29 -6.49 8.21 -0.68
N TYR A 30 -7.55 7.59 -0.15
CA TYR A 30 -7.66 6.12 -0.22
C TYR A 30 -8.67 5.65 -1.27
N GLU A 31 -9.76 6.38 -1.52
CA GLU A 31 -10.81 5.94 -2.45
C GLU A 31 -10.67 6.54 -3.85
N ARG A 32 -10.34 7.84 -3.95
CA ARG A 32 -10.20 8.53 -5.24
C ARG A 32 -8.82 8.33 -5.89
N MET A 33 -7.76 8.09 -5.12
CA MET A 33 -6.44 7.81 -5.68
C MET A 33 -6.45 6.52 -6.51
N PRO A 34 -6.07 6.51 -7.80
CA PRO A 34 -6.18 5.30 -8.61
C PRO A 34 -5.25 4.17 -8.16
N ARG A 35 -4.01 4.51 -7.80
CA ARG A 35 -2.95 3.59 -7.38
C ARG A 35 -2.10 4.25 -6.29
N GLN A 36 -1.72 3.51 -5.25
CA GLN A 36 -0.73 4.01 -4.32
C GLN A 36 0.68 3.91 -4.92
N ARG A 37 1.56 4.87 -4.59
CA ARG A 37 2.95 4.93 -5.07
C ARG A 37 3.07 4.70 -6.59
N ASP A 38 2.18 5.34 -7.34
CA ASP A 38 2.09 5.26 -8.81
C ASP A 38 1.92 3.85 -9.39
N GLY A 39 1.57 2.86 -8.57
CA GLY A 39 1.45 1.46 -8.97
C GLY A 39 2.79 0.86 -9.37
N GLN A 40 3.86 1.19 -8.65
CA GLN A 40 5.22 0.72 -8.91
C GLN A 40 5.78 -0.12 -7.76
N LEU A 41 4.95 -0.60 -6.82
CA LEU A 41 5.44 -1.41 -5.73
C LEU A 41 5.90 -2.78 -6.25
N PRO A 42 7.19 -3.15 -6.08
CA PRO A 42 7.69 -4.46 -6.45
C PRO A 42 6.99 -5.51 -5.60
N PHE A 43 6.72 -6.67 -6.20
CA PHE A 43 5.97 -7.74 -5.56
C PHE A 43 4.51 -7.41 -5.16
N VAL A 44 4.00 -6.22 -5.50
CA VAL A 44 2.57 -5.88 -5.39
C VAL A 44 2.02 -5.57 -6.76
N ASP A 45 2.39 -4.42 -7.33
CA ASP A 45 1.87 -3.93 -8.61
C ASP A 45 2.61 -4.52 -9.81
N VAL A 46 3.94 -4.64 -9.68
CA VAL A 46 4.85 -5.03 -10.76
C VAL A 46 5.71 -6.24 -10.36
N PRO A 47 6.26 -6.98 -11.34
CA PRO A 47 7.30 -7.96 -11.08
C PRO A 47 8.55 -7.33 -10.46
N TYR A 48 9.28 -8.10 -9.65
CA TYR A 48 10.60 -7.69 -9.17
C TYR A 48 11.58 -7.56 -10.34
N ASP A 49 12.47 -6.59 -10.25
CA ASP A 49 13.48 -6.30 -11.27
C ASP A 49 14.81 -6.00 -10.58
N PRO A 50 15.80 -6.91 -10.65
CA PRO A 50 17.09 -6.71 -9.99
C PRO A 50 17.92 -5.59 -10.63
N ARG A 51 17.50 -4.98 -11.74
CA ARG A 51 18.18 -3.83 -12.35
C ARG A 51 17.70 -2.49 -11.78
N ARG A 52 16.67 -2.49 -10.94
CA ARG A 52 16.11 -1.27 -10.31
C ARG A 52 16.51 -1.21 -8.85
N GLU A 53 17.29 -0.20 -8.47
CA GLU A 53 17.73 0.02 -7.08
C GLU A 53 16.57 0.04 -6.08
N GLN A 54 15.49 0.74 -6.42
CA GLN A 54 14.29 0.81 -5.60
C GLN A 54 13.65 -0.56 -5.34
N HIS A 55 13.74 -1.51 -6.27
CA HIS A 55 13.26 -2.87 -6.04
C HIS A 55 14.16 -3.62 -5.05
N TRP A 56 15.48 -3.44 -5.15
CA TRP A 56 16.42 -3.97 -4.17
C TRP A 56 16.16 -3.42 -2.77
N ALA A 57 15.98 -2.11 -2.64
CA ALA A 57 15.72 -1.48 -1.35
C ALA A 57 14.43 -2.02 -0.70
N ASP A 58 13.36 -2.19 -1.48
CA ASP A 58 12.11 -2.76 -0.96
C ASP A 58 12.27 -4.24 -0.58
N ALA A 59 12.96 -5.05 -1.39
CA ALA A 59 13.23 -6.46 -1.07
C ALA A 59 14.13 -6.63 0.18
N ALA A 60 15.12 -5.75 0.36
CA ALA A 60 15.99 -5.73 1.52
C ALA A 60 15.19 -5.46 2.80
N ARG A 61 14.29 -4.47 2.80
CA ARG A 61 13.42 -4.18 3.95
C ARG A 61 12.57 -5.37 4.38
N ILE A 62 12.01 -6.10 3.40
CA ILE A 62 11.23 -7.32 3.67
C ILE A 62 12.12 -8.40 4.30
N THR A 63 13.32 -8.59 3.75
CA THR A 63 14.28 -9.60 4.22
C THR A 63 14.77 -9.28 5.64
N ASP A 64 15.16 -8.03 5.90
CA ASP A 64 15.62 -7.55 7.20
C ASP A 64 14.53 -7.73 8.26
N TYR A 65 13.29 -7.35 7.94
CA TYR A 65 12.17 -7.57 8.87
C TYR A 65 11.99 -9.05 9.20
N LEU A 66 12.03 -9.93 8.19
CA LEU A 66 11.88 -11.37 8.38
C LEU A 66 13.05 -12.01 9.14
N ALA A 67 14.27 -11.49 8.98
CA ALA A 67 15.46 -11.96 9.69
C ALA A 67 15.37 -11.70 11.20
N HIS A 68 14.64 -10.64 11.59
CA HIS A 68 14.38 -10.31 13.00
C HIS A 68 13.02 -10.79 13.50
N ALA A 69 12.16 -11.30 12.61
CA ALA A 69 10.88 -11.86 13.00
C ALA A 69 11.07 -13.20 13.74
N PRO A 70 10.28 -13.49 14.79
CA PRO A 70 10.36 -14.75 15.51
C PRO A 70 10.33 -15.95 14.57
N PRO A 71 11.12 -17.01 14.80
CA PRO A 71 11.06 -18.21 13.98
C PRO A 71 9.69 -18.90 14.09
N ALA A 72 9.36 -19.69 13.07
CA ALA A 72 8.17 -20.53 13.13
C ALA A 72 8.50 -21.68 14.07
N HIS A 73 7.59 -22.00 14.98
CA HIS A 73 7.73 -23.15 15.86
C HIS A 73 6.67 -24.19 15.50
N ALA A 74 6.93 -25.45 15.81
CA ALA A 74 6.08 -26.59 15.44
C ALA A 74 4.58 -26.40 15.75
N ASN A 75 4.27 -25.60 16.78
CA ASN A 75 2.89 -25.38 17.25
C ASN A 75 2.37 -23.94 17.01
N ARG A 76 3.19 -23.04 16.45
CA ARG A 76 2.80 -21.65 16.23
C ARG A 76 3.65 -20.99 15.14
N ASN A 77 2.99 -20.58 14.08
CA ASN A 77 3.59 -19.67 13.11
C ASN A 77 3.38 -18.22 13.55
N PRO A 78 4.38 -17.34 13.41
CA PRO A 78 4.19 -15.92 13.63
C PRO A 78 3.18 -15.37 12.62
N CYS A 79 2.28 -14.51 13.11
CA CYS A 79 1.32 -13.78 12.30
C CYS A 79 1.75 -12.31 12.31
N VAL A 80 1.83 -11.68 11.14
CA VAL A 80 2.10 -10.25 11.02
C VAL A 80 0.76 -9.55 10.79
N LEU A 81 0.41 -8.62 11.68
CA LEU A 81 -0.70 -7.69 11.46
C LEU A 81 -0.12 -6.41 10.83
N ASP A 82 -0.57 -6.11 9.62
CA ASP A 82 -0.19 -4.92 8.86
C ASP A 82 -1.36 -3.94 8.88
N VAL A 83 -1.15 -2.78 9.51
CA VAL A 83 -2.20 -1.76 9.66
C VAL A 83 -2.01 -0.71 8.57
N GLY A 84 -3.05 -0.54 7.75
CA GLY A 84 -3.00 0.33 6.57
C GLY A 84 -2.16 -0.23 5.44
N PRO A 85 -2.31 -1.52 5.04
CA PRO A 85 -1.50 -2.16 4.00
C PRO A 85 -1.70 -1.53 2.62
N GLY A 86 -2.76 -0.73 2.47
CA GLY A 86 -3.10 -0.11 1.21
C GLY A 86 -3.35 -1.16 0.12
N ASP A 87 -2.58 -1.08 -0.96
CA ASP A 87 -2.64 -2.03 -2.07
C ASP A 87 -1.93 -3.38 -1.76
N GLY A 88 -1.45 -3.58 -0.53
CA GLY A 88 -0.93 -4.85 -0.02
C GLY A 88 0.53 -4.85 0.40
N TRP A 89 1.18 -3.70 0.55
CA TRP A 89 2.57 -3.61 1.00
C TRP A 89 2.63 -3.20 2.48
N PRO A 90 3.48 -3.83 3.32
CA PRO A 90 4.40 -4.92 3.01
C PRO A 90 3.81 -6.34 3.14
N SER A 91 2.52 -6.49 3.46
CA SER A 91 1.86 -7.78 3.67
C SER A 91 2.10 -8.85 2.60
N LEU A 92 1.94 -8.51 1.32
CA LEU A 92 2.05 -9.46 0.21
C LEU A 92 3.49 -9.93 -0.02
N PRO A 93 4.51 -9.05 -0.09
CA PRO A 93 5.90 -9.48 -0.12
C PRO A 93 6.28 -10.36 1.09
N LEU A 94 5.81 -10.03 2.30
CA LEU A 94 6.05 -10.84 3.49
C LEU A 94 5.43 -12.25 3.36
N ALA A 95 4.18 -12.34 2.92
CA ALA A 95 3.48 -13.60 2.71
C ALA A 95 4.16 -14.45 1.62
N ALA A 96 4.68 -13.83 0.56
CA ALA A 96 5.41 -14.52 -0.49
C ALA A 96 6.76 -15.07 0.00
N ALA A 97 7.51 -14.29 0.79
CA ALA A 97 8.82 -14.69 1.31
C ALA A 97 8.73 -15.70 2.46
N ARG A 98 7.63 -15.67 3.24
CA ARG A 98 7.40 -16.60 4.34
C ARG A 98 5.95 -17.10 4.36
N PRO A 99 5.58 -18.06 3.48
CA PRO A 99 4.20 -18.55 3.37
C PRO A 99 3.62 -19.12 4.66
N ALA A 100 4.46 -19.62 5.55
CA ALA A 100 4.06 -20.12 6.87
C ALA A 100 3.56 -19.00 7.80
N ALA A 101 4.01 -17.74 7.60
CA ALA A 101 3.56 -16.58 8.35
C ALA A 101 2.30 -16.01 7.71
N ALA A 102 1.18 -16.01 8.44
CA ALA A 102 -0.03 -15.36 7.99
C ALA A 102 0.16 -13.83 8.07
N GLY A 103 0.31 -13.16 6.92
CA GLY A 103 0.21 -11.71 6.82
C GLY A 103 -1.26 -11.30 6.72
N ARG A 104 -1.77 -10.56 7.70
CA ARG A 104 -3.13 -10.01 7.71
C ARG A 104 -3.07 -8.50 7.60
N GLY A 105 -3.63 -7.97 6.53
CA GLY A 105 -3.72 -6.52 6.33
C GLY A 105 -5.04 -6.01 6.90
N ALA A 106 -5.05 -4.89 7.62
CA ALA A 106 -6.26 -4.26 8.15
C ALA A 106 -6.36 -2.80 7.70
N GLY A 107 -7.48 -2.40 7.09
CA GLY A 107 -7.65 -1.01 6.65
C GLY A 107 -9.10 -0.65 6.31
N PRO A 108 -9.54 0.59 6.63
CA PRO A 108 -10.94 0.98 6.55
C PRO A 108 -11.40 1.34 5.14
N ALA A 109 -10.51 1.38 4.15
CA ALA A 109 -10.78 1.87 2.80
C ALA A 109 -11.14 0.70 1.87
N PRO A 110 -12.43 0.53 1.48
CA PRO A 110 -12.87 -0.62 0.70
C PRO A 110 -12.11 -0.82 -0.61
N ARG A 111 -11.78 0.27 -1.32
CA ARG A 111 -10.99 0.16 -2.57
C ARG A 111 -9.62 -0.47 -2.33
N ARG A 112 -8.97 -0.13 -1.22
CA ARG A 112 -7.64 -0.66 -0.88
C ARG A 112 -7.69 -2.13 -0.51
N VAL A 113 -8.68 -2.51 0.29
CA VAL A 113 -8.95 -3.91 0.61
C VAL A 113 -9.13 -4.74 -0.67
N LEU A 114 -10.00 -4.29 -1.58
CA LEU A 114 -10.24 -4.98 -2.85
C LEU A 114 -9.00 -5.05 -3.74
N THR A 115 -8.23 -3.95 -3.81
CA THR A 115 -7.00 -3.89 -4.61
C THR A 115 -5.94 -4.84 -4.05
N SER A 116 -5.74 -4.87 -2.72
CA SER A 116 -4.85 -5.83 -2.06
C SER A 116 -5.29 -7.28 -2.30
N SER A 117 -6.58 -7.59 -2.17
CA SER A 117 -7.12 -8.92 -2.49
C SER A 117 -6.82 -9.33 -3.94
N ALA A 118 -7.04 -8.43 -4.91
CA ALA A 118 -6.74 -8.70 -6.31
C ALA A 118 -5.24 -8.91 -6.53
N ASN A 119 -4.39 -8.13 -5.87
CA ASN A 119 -2.94 -8.27 -5.92
C ASN A 119 -2.46 -9.61 -5.34
N ALA A 120 -3.05 -10.07 -4.25
CA ALA A 120 -2.79 -11.38 -3.66
C ALA A 120 -3.19 -12.51 -4.61
N ALA A 121 -4.41 -12.44 -5.15
CA ALA A 121 -4.97 -13.46 -6.03
C ALA A 121 -4.14 -13.64 -7.31
N ARG A 122 -3.68 -12.54 -7.92
CA ARG A 122 -2.77 -12.57 -9.08
C ARG A 122 -1.45 -13.31 -8.81
N ARG A 123 -1.07 -13.48 -7.54
CA ARG A 123 0.19 -14.11 -7.10
C ARG A 123 -0.02 -15.47 -6.43
N GLY A 124 -1.26 -15.97 -6.36
CA GLY A 124 -1.58 -17.22 -5.69
C GLY A 124 -1.30 -17.20 -4.18
N LEU A 125 -1.31 -16.02 -3.56
CA LEU A 125 -1.01 -15.89 -2.12
C LEU A 125 -2.28 -16.06 -1.30
N ALA A 126 -2.19 -16.85 -0.23
CA ALA A 126 -3.20 -16.91 0.82
C ALA A 126 -3.11 -15.66 1.71
N HIS A 127 -3.59 -14.53 1.21
CA HIS A 127 -3.68 -13.27 1.95
C HIS A 127 -5.14 -12.98 2.33
N ALA A 128 -5.35 -12.60 3.59
CA ALA A 128 -6.66 -12.21 4.11
C ALA A 128 -6.61 -10.74 4.54
N PRO A 129 -7.08 -9.80 3.71
CA PRO A 129 -7.30 -8.44 4.17
C PRO A 129 -8.54 -8.39 5.06
N ILE A 130 -8.53 -7.44 6.00
CA ILE A 130 -9.54 -7.18 7.01
C ILE A 130 -10.01 -5.74 6.77
N ALA A 131 -11.31 -5.58 6.55
CA ALA A 131 -11.96 -4.27 6.44
C ALA A 131 -12.39 -3.76 7.82
#